data_AF-A0A7Y0SDP7-F1
#
_entry.id   AF-A0A7Y0SDP7-F1
#
_cell.length_a   1.000
_cell.length_b   1.000
_cell.length_c   1.000
_cell.angle_alpha   90.00
_cell.angle_beta   90.00
_cell.angle_gamma   90.00
#
_symmetry.space_group_name_H-M   'P 1'
#
loop_
_entity.id
_entity.type
_entity.pdbx_description
1 polymer ?
#
loop_
_entity_poly.entity_id
_entity_poly.type
_entity_poly.pdbx_seq_one_letter_code
_entity_poly.pdbx_strand_id
1 'polypeptide(L)'
;QLPNNLFYNTGITTYIWLLNNNKPESRQGKVQLIDASLLFRKLRKNLGNKNCEFSPEHIAEIVSTYLDNQTVERAIDEKGDSVGIAAQVFKNQD
;
A
#
# COMPACT_ATOMS: atom_id res chain seq x y z
N GLN A 1 -0.41 3.85 2.33
CA GLN A 1 -1.70 4.44 1.89
C GLN A 1 -2.40 3.46 0.95
N LEU A 2 -3.73 3.44 0.97
CA LEU A 2 -4.57 2.68 0.02
C LEU A 2 -5.12 3.57 -1.10
N PRO A 3 -5.62 2.99 -2.21
CA PRO A 3 -6.29 3.73 -3.27
C PRO A 3 -7.50 4.50 -2.76
N ASN A 4 -7.73 5.68 -3.33
CA ASN A 4 -8.96 6.43 -3.10
C ASN A 4 -10.15 5.66 -3.67
N ASN A 5 -11.33 5.86 -3.08
CA ASN A 5 -12.58 5.20 -3.51
C ASN A 5 -12.55 3.66 -3.44
N LEU A 6 -11.70 3.10 -2.58
CA LEU A 6 -11.66 1.66 -2.30
C LEU A 6 -12.83 1.21 -1.41
N PHE A 7 -13.33 2.09 -0.54
CA PHE A 7 -14.44 1.81 0.37
C PHE A 7 -15.71 2.55 -0.04
N TYR A 8 -16.86 1.94 0.25
CA TYR A 8 -18.16 2.56 0.03
C TYR A 8 -18.32 3.84 0.86
N ASN A 9 -18.96 4.85 0.27
CA ASN A 9 -19.40 6.07 0.95
C ASN A 9 -18.31 6.98 1.56
N THR A 10 -17.03 6.79 1.21
CA THR A 10 -15.94 7.68 1.65
C THR A 10 -14.95 7.92 0.50
N GLY A 11 -14.70 9.19 0.17
CA GLY A 11 -13.65 9.58 -0.78
C GLY A 11 -12.32 9.96 -0.10
N ILE A 12 -12.17 9.63 1.18
CA ILE A 12 -10.98 9.99 1.96
C ILE A 12 -9.83 9.02 1.70
N THR A 13 -8.62 9.51 1.87
CA THR A 13 -7.42 8.67 1.91
C THR A 13 -7.47 7.76 3.12
N THR A 14 -7.28 6.45 2.91
CA THR A 14 -7.34 5.45 3.97
C THR A 14 -6.00 4.77 4.21
N TYR A 15 -5.77 4.38 5.46
CA TYR A 15 -4.56 3.73 5.93
C TYR A 15 -4.93 2.53 6.78
N ILE A 16 -4.11 1.48 6.73
CA ILE A 16 -4.19 0.33 7.63
C ILE A 16 -2.95 0.36 8.51
N TRP A 17 -3.15 0.30 9.81
CA TRP A 17 -2.07 0.18 10.79
C TRP A 17 -1.95 -1.27 11.25
N LEU A 18 -0.78 -1.87 11.02
CA LEU A 18 -0.43 -3.18 11.53
C LEU A 18 0.51 -3.01 12.71
N LEU A 19 0.03 -3.35 13.90
CA LEU A 19 0.78 -3.26 15.15
C LEU A 19 1.15 -4.66 15.62
N ASN A 20 2.41 -4.85 15.98
CA ASN A 20 2.92 -6.10 16.54
C ASN A 20 3.81 -5.76 17.73
N ASN A 21 3.44 -6.25 18.92
CA ASN A 21 4.20 -6.06 20.16
C ASN A 21 5.39 -7.02 20.27
N ASN A 22 5.40 -8.11 19.50
CA ASN A 22 6.45 -9.10 19.46
C ASN A 22 7.08 -9.16 18.06
N LYS A 23 7.75 -8.08 17.67
CA LYS A 23 8.45 -8.01 16.38
C LYS A 23 9.69 -8.93 16.41
N PRO A 24 9.99 -9.64 15.31
CA PRO A 24 11.27 -10.33 15.17
C PRO A 24 12.41 -9.30 15.26
N GLU A 25 13.58 -9.74 15.74
CA GLU A 25 14.73 -8.87 16.02
C GLU A 25 15.08 -7.95 14.83
N SER A 26 15.04 -8.47 13.61
CA SER A 26 15.31 -7.72 12.38
C SER A 26 14.35 -6.54 12.11
N ARG A 27 13.16 -6.53 12.73
CA ARG A 27 12.10 -5.50 12.57
C ARG A 27 11.87 -4.67 13.83
N GLN A 28 12.54 -4.99 14.95
CA GLN A 28 12.45 -4.19 16.17
C GLN A 28 13.03 -2.80 15.95
N GLY A 29 12.42 -1.79 16.59
CA GLY A 29 12.82 -0.39 16.40
C GLY A 29 12.66 0.12 14.97
N LYS A 30 11.87 -0.55 14.12
CA LYS A 30 11.59 -0.11 12.74
C LYS A 30 10.10 0.05 12.47
N VAL A 31 9.80 0.99 11.57
CA VAL A 31 8.47 1.23 11.00
C VAL A 31 8.60 1.12 9.49
N GLN A 32 7.69 0.36 8.85
CA GLN A 32 7.59 0.28 7.40
C GLN A 32 6.35 1.04 6.94
N LEU A 33 6.52 1.98 6.03
CA LEU A 33 5.41 2.62 5.33
C LEU A 33 5.33 2.04 3.92
N ILE A 34 4.14 1.62 3.52
CA ILE A 34 3.85 1.08 2.19
C ILE A 34 2.78 1.96 1.55
N ASP A 35 3.05 2.45 0.34
CA ASP A 35 2.09 3.18 -0.47
C ASP A 35 1.64 2.35 -1.68
N ALA A 36 0.41 1.84 -1.58
CA ALA A 36 -0.28 1.07 -2.58
C ALA A 36 -1.41 1.88 -3.26
N SER A 37 -1.38 3.22 -3.17
CA SER A 37 -2.42 4.10 -3.72
C SER A 37 -2.68 3.92 -5.22
N LEU A 38 -1.68 3.46 -5.98
CA LEU A 38 -1.74 3.24 -7.42
C LEU A 38 -2.05 1.78 -7.80
N LEU A 39 -2.13 0.86 -6.83
CA LEU A 39 -2.48 -0.53 -7.08
C LEU A 39 -4.01 -0.70 -7.04
N PHE A 40 -4.67 -0.57 -8.19
CA PHE A 40 -6.11 -0.79 -8.25
C PHE A 40 -6.56 -1.17 -9.65
N ARG A 41 -7.70 -1.86 -9.73
CA ARG A 41 -8.46 -1.99 -10.97
C ARG A 41 -9.81 -1.30 -10.82
N LYS A 42 -10.32 -0.76 -11.91
CA LYS A 42 -11.66 -0.16 -11.94
C LYS A 42 -12.72 -1.25 -11.83
N LEU A 43 -13.78 -0.97 -11.09
CA LEU A 43 -14.97 -1.82 -11.06
C LEU A 43 -15.71 -1.73 -12.40
N ARG A 44 -16.29 -2.86 -12.83
CA ARG A 44 -17.19 -2.87 -14.01
C ARG A 44 -18.43 -2.01 -13.81
N LYS A 45 -18.95 -1.97 -12.57
CA LYS A 45 -20.08 -1.14 -12.15
C LYS A 45 -19.72 -0.51 -10.81
N ASN A 46 -19.77 0.81 -10.74
CA ASN A 46 -19.57 1.53 -9.49
C ASN A 46 -20.67 1.17 -8.50
N LEU A 47 -20.35 1.15 -7.21
CA LEU A 47 -21.35 1.11 -6.15
C LEU A 47 -21.14 2.34 -5.25
N GLY A 48 -22.01 3.33 -5.43
CA GLY A 48 -21.79 4.68 -4.90
C GLY A 48 -20.49 5.29 -5.41
N ASN A 49 -19.72 5.89 -4.50
CA ASN A 49 -18.41 6.45 -4.82
C ASN A 49 -17.30 5.39 -4.97
N LYS A 50 -17.54 4.13 -4.57
CA LYS A 50 -16.55 3.08 -4.76
C LYS A 50 -16.49 2.70 -6.24
N ASN A 51 -15.32 2.91 -6.84
CA ASN A 51 -15.08 2.66 -8.27
C ASN A 51 -13.84 1.83 -8.54
N CYS A 52 -13.11 1.41 -7.51
CA CYS A 52 -11.93 0.58 -7.64
C CYS A 52 -11.92 -0.59 -6.65
N GLU A 53 -11.03 -1.54 -6.88
CA GLU A 53 -10.72 -2.65 -5.98
C GLU A 53 -9.28 -3.13 -6.14
N PHE A 54 -8.77 -3.81 -5.13
CA PHE A 54 -7.57 -4.63 -5.28
C PHE A 54 -7.93 -5.92 -6.02
N SER A 55 -7.07 -6.29 -6.97
CA SER A 55 -7.07 -7.64 -7.52
C SER A 55 -6.25 -8.56 -6.61
N PRO A 56 -6.36 -9.90 -6.78
CA PRO A 56 -5.50 -10.84 -6.07
C PRO A 56 -4.00 -10.53 -6.23
N GLU A 57 -3.59 -10.06 -7.40
CA GLU A 57 -2.20 -9.72 -7.71
C GLU A 57 -1.74 -8.50 -6.90
N HIS A 58 -2.58 -7.45 -6.79
CA HIS A 58 -2.28 -6.29 -5.94
C HIS A 58 -2.12 -6.70 -4.47
N ILE A 59 -2.98 -7.59 -3.98
CA ILE A 59 -2.89 -8.07 -2.59
C ILE A 59 -1.59 -8.85 -2.39
N ALA A 60 -1.23 -9.74 -3.32
CA ALA A 60 0.01 -10.51 -3.26
C ALA A 60 1.25 -9.60 -3.24
N GLU A 61 1.27 -8.57 -4.08
CA GLU A 61 2.36 -7.59 -4.13
C GLU A 61 2.50 -6.80 -2.82
N ILE A 62 1.39 -6.33 -2.25
CA ILE A 62 1.38 -5.64 -0.94
C ILE A 62 1.90 -6.57 0.17
N VAL A 63 1.46 -7.83 0.17
CA VAL A 63 1.88 -8.83 1.16
C VAL A 63 3.36 -9.15 1.01
N SER A 64 3.86 -9.38 -0.21
CA SER A 64 5.29 -9.61 -0.45
C SER A 64 6.11 -8.43 0.05
N THR A 65 5.74 -7.21 -0.34
CA THR A 65 6.43 -5.98 0.08
C THR A 65 6.48 -5.85 1.61
N TYR A 66 5.39 -6.21 2.30
CA TYR A 66 5.36 -6.23 3.76
C TYR A 66 6.29 -7.28 4.36
N LEU A 67 6.29 -8.51 3.81
CA LEU A 67 7.12 -9.61 4.30
C LEU A 67 8.61 -9.34 4.08
N ASP A 68 8.97 -8.83 2.90
CA ASP A 68 10.35 -8.52 2.51
C ASP A 68 10.95 -7.42 3.41
N ASN A 69 10.13 -6.48 3.88
CA ASN A 69 10.52 -5.41 4.80
C ASN A 69 11.75 -4.61 4.30
N GLN A 70 11.74 -4.26 3.02
CA GLN A 70 12.77 -3.47 2.36
C GLN A 70 12.19 -2.19 1.76
N THR A 71 13.06 -1.26 1.40
CA THR A 71 12.69 -0.08 0.62
C THR A 71 12.42 -0.49 -0.82
N VAL A 72 11.31 -0.01 -1.36
CA VAL A 72 10.92 -0.18 -2.75
C VAL A 72 10.72 1.21 -3.34
N GLU A 73 11.56 1.57 -4.30
CA GLU A 73 11.47 2.83 -5.03
C GLU A 73 10.26 2.81 -5.97
N ARG A 74 9.62 3.97 -6.14
CA ARG A 74 8.47 4.09 -7.03
C ARG A 74 8.91 3.88 -8.48
N ALA A 75 8.25 2.97 -9.18
CA ALA A 75 8.45 2.78 -10.61
C ALA A 75 7.83 3.92 -11.42
N ILE A 76 8.43 4.20 -12.57
CA ILE A 76 7.96 5.19 -13.55
C ILE A 76 7.73 4.47 -14.87
N ASP A 77 6.60 4.75 -15.53
CA ASP A 77 6.29 4.20 -16.85
C ASP A 77 7.00 4.96 -18.00
N GLU A 78 6.80 4.50 -19.24
CA GLU A 78 7.39 5.12 -20.44
C GLU A 78 6.96 6.59 -20.66
N LYS A 79 5.87 7.02 -20.02
CA LYS A 79 5.32 8.39 -20.13
C LYS A 79 5.81 9.30 -19.00
N GLY A 80 6.58 8.77 -18.05
CA GLY A 80 7.03 9.53 -16.89
C GLY A 80 6.04 9.52 -15.73
N ASP A 81 4.97 8.72 -15.80
CA ASP A 81 3.96 8.63 -14.75
C ASP A 81 4.38 7.61 -13.69
N SER A 82 4.13 7.94 -12.41
CA SER A 82 4.37 7.01 -11.30
C SER A 82 3.41 5.82 -11.37
N VAL A 83 3.94 4.61 -11.15
CA VAL A 83 3.17 3.36 -11.17
C VAL A 83 3.61 2.41 -10.05
N GLY A 84 2.78 1.41 -9.78
CA GLY A 84 3.09 0.34 -8.84
C GLY A 84 3.10 0.77 -7.37
N ILE A 85 3.81 0.00 -6.55
CA ILE A 85 3.96 0.21 -5.11
C ILE A 85 5.24 0.96 -4.77
N ALA A 86 5.27 1.60 -3.60
CA ALA A 86 6.52 2.03 -2.97
C ALA A 86 6.51 1.69 -1.49
N ALA A 87 7.69 1.49 -0.93
CA ALA A 87 7.84 1.21 0.50
C ALA A 87 9.11 1.85 1.05
N GLN A 88 9.06 2.29 2.30
CA GLN A 88 10.22 2.83 3.00
C GLN A 88 10.26 2.32 4.43
N VAL A 89 11.46 1.98 4.90
CA VAL A 89 11.71 1.52 6.26
C VAL A 89 12.45 2.59 7.04
N PHE A 90 11.86 2.98 8.17
CA PHE A 90 12.39 4.00 9.07
C PHE A 90 12.85 3.34 10.37
N LYS A 91 13.88 3.92 10.99
CA LYS A 91 14.21 3.63 12.39
C LYS A 91 13.28 4.43 13.29
N ASN A 92 12.76 3.78 14.31
CA ASN A 92 11.94 4.37 15.36
C ASN A 92 12.80 4.62 16.60
N GLN A 93 13.90 5.36 16.38
CA GLN A 93 14.79 5.84 17.41
C GLN A 93 14.76 7.36 17.31
N ASP A 94 14.24 8.01 18.34
CA ASP A 94 14.51 9.43 18.62
C ASP A 94 15.92 9.57 19.20
#